data_AF-A0A3D0GLB9-F1
#
_entry.id   AF-A0A3D0GLB9-F1
#
_cell.length_a   1.000
_cell.length_b   1.000
_cell.length_c   1.000
_cell.angle_alpha   90.00
_cell.angle_beta   90.00
_cell.angle_gamma   90.00
#
_symmetry.space_group_name_H-M   'P 1'
#
loop_
_entity.id
_entity.type
_entity.pdbx_description
1 polymer ?
#
loop_
_entity_poly.entity_id
_entity_poly.type
_entity_poly.pdbx_seq_one_letter_code
_entity_poly.pdbx_strand_id
1 'polypeptide(L)'
;DPSTLGPRTTGKTCIGCVVTGLKDGQQKTVYCYNIKDHQDCYQEVQSQAISYTTGVPAMIGAKLMLEGTWTGTGVFNIEQMDPDPFMHALNEYGLPWTIIELDQFDLSHS
;
A
#
# COMPACT_ATOMS: atom_id res chain seq x y z
N ASP A 1 11.63 28.36 -1.94
CA ASP A 1 12.45 27.15 -1.83
C ASP A 1 11.65 26.06 -1.10
N PRO A 2 11.09 25.07 -1.82
CA PRO A 2 10.20 24.05 -1.27
C PRO A 2 10.86 23.16 -0.20
N SER A 3 12.19 23.20 -0.09
CA SER A 3 13.01 22.39 0.81
C SER A 3 12.95 22.81 2.29
N THR A 4 12.33 23.95 2.62
CA THR A 4 12.38 24.55 3.97
C THR A 4 11.24 24.14 4.91
N LEU A 5 10.25 23.38 4.44
CA LEU A 5 9.09 22.94 5.23
C LEU A 5 9.23 21.53 5.86
N GLY A 6 10.26 20.77 5.48
CA GLY A 6 10.47 19.38 5.91
C GLY A 6 10.59 19.12 7.42
N PRO A 7 11.21 20.00 8.24
CA PRO A 7 11.45 19.68 9.65
C PRO A 7 10.24 19.79 10.60
N ARG A 8 9.07 20.28 10.14
CA ARG A 8 7.92 20.58 11.02
C ARG A 8 6.66 19.75 10.78
N THR A 9 6.62 18.90 9.75
CA THR A 9 5.47 18.04 9.48
C THR A 9 5.59 16.72 10.23
N THR A 10 5.02 16.68 11.44
CA THR A 10 4.68 15.43 12.13
C THR A 10 3.36 14.92 11.58
N GLY A 11 3.32 13.71 11.05
CA GLY A 11 2.11 13.11 10.50
C GLY A 11 2.35 11.68 10.08
N LYS A 12 1.30 10.88 10.05
CA LYS A 12 1.30 9.52 9.49
C LYS A 12 0.47 9.52 8.22
N THR A 13 0.98 8.92 7.16
CA THR A 13 0.16 8.59 6.00
C THR A 13 -0.49 7.24 6.26
N CYS A 14 -1.81 7.18 6.12
CA CYS A 14 -2.58 5.94 6.12
C CYS A 14 -3.25 5.79 4.75
N ILE A 15 -2.89 4.74 4.01
CA ILE A 15 -3.47 4.43 2.70
C ILE A 15 -3.98 3.01 2.77
N GLY A 16 -5.24 2.79 2.38
CA GLY A 16 -5.84 1.47 2.39
C GLY A 16 -7.20 1.43 1.71
N CYS A 17 -7.72 0.22 1.59
CA CYS A 17 -9.00 -0.07 0.96
C CYS A 17 -9.91 -0.79 1.97
N VAL A 18 -11.11 -0.24 2.17
CA VAL A 18 -12.18 -0.95 2.87
C VAL A 18 -13.02 -1.69 1.84
N VAL A 19 -13.16 -3.00 2.02
CA VAL A 19 -13.87 -3.88 1.12
C VAL A 19 -14.96 -4.59 1.90
N THR A 20 -16.21 -4.41 1.46
CA THR A 20 -17.37 -5.13 1.97
C THR A 20 -17.85 -6.12 0.93
N GLY A 21 -18.08 -7.36 1.34
CA GLY A 21 -18.55 -8.42 0.45
C GLY A 21 -19.17 -9.57 1.21
N LEU A 22 -19.50 -10.63 0.47
CA LEU A 22 -19.99 -11.89 1.03
C LEU A 22 -18.86 -12.91 1.03
N LYS A 23 -18.64 -13.56 2.17
CA LYS A 23 -17.74 -14.71 2.29
C LYS A 23 -18.48 -15.78 3.08
N ASP A 24 -18.53 -17.00 2.54
CA ASP A 24 -19.22 -18.14 3.15
C ASP A 24 -20.69 -17.84 3.53
N GLY A 25 -21.37 -17.03 2.72
CA GLY A 25 -22.77 -16.63 2.93
C GLY A 25 -22.99 -15.54 3.99
N GLN A 26 -21.94 -15.02 4.61
CA GLN A 26 -22.02 -13.95 5.60
C GLN A 26 -21.38 -12.66 5.07
N GLN A 27 -22.00 -11.52 5.40
CA GLN A 27 -21.43 -10.22 5.07
C GLN A 27 -20.19 -9.99 5.93
N LYS A 28 -19.08 -9.65 5.28
CA LYS A 28 -17.83 -9.27 5.92
C LYS A 28 -17.34 -7.94 5.38
N THR A 29 -16.79 -7.12 6.27
CA THR A 29 -16.07 -5.90 5.90
C THR A 29 -14.64 -6.03 6.37
N VAL A 30 -13.69 -5.75 5.48
CA VAL A 30 -12.27 -5.91 5.74
C VAL A 30 -11.56 -4.61 5.35
N TYR A 31 -10.65 -4.14 6.20
CA TYR A 31 -9.80 -3.01 5.90
C TYR A 31 -8.36 -3.46 5.74
N CYS A 32 -7.82 -3.31 4.53
CA CYS A 32 -6.43 -3.55 4.21
C CYS A 32 -5.70 -2.21 4.07
N TYR A 33 -4.67 -1.95 4.88
CA TYR A 33 -4.01 -0.65 4.91
C TYR A 33 -2.52 -0.73 5.21
N ASN A 34 -1.81 0.31 4.80
CA ASN A 34 -0.42 0.60 5.18
C ASN A 34 -0.39 1.93 5.95
N ILE A 35 0.34 1.94 7.06
CA ILE A 35 0.68 3.17 7.79
C ILE A 35 2.17 3.42 7.61
N LYS A 36 2.53 4.60 7.13
CA LYS A 36 3.93 5.02 7.05
C LYS A 36 4.09 6.38 7.74
N ASP A 37 5.03 6.44 8.68
CA ASP A 37 5.37 7.68 9.37
C ASP A 37 6.22 8.56 8.44
N HIS A 38 5.89 9.85 8.37
CA HIS A 38 6.62 10.78 7.52
C HIS A 38 8.07 11.01 8.00
N GLN A 39 8.35 10.84 9.30
CA GLN A 39 9.71 11.03 9.82
C GLN A 39 10.66 9.91 9.38
N ASP A 40 10.18 8.67 9.33
CA ASP A 40 10.98 7.52 8.86
C ASP A 40 11.30 7.64 7.35
N CYS A 41 10.31 8.03 6.53
CA CYS A 41 10.51 8.22 5.09
C CYS A 41 11.51 9.35 4.76
N TYR A 42 11.46 10.46 5.52
CA TYR A 42 12.38 11.58 5.27
C TYR A 42 13.84 11.20 5.59
N GLN A 43 14.06 10.38 6.62
CA GLN A 43 15.39 9.88 6.97
C GLN A 43 15.91 8.83 5.98
N GLU A 44 15.04 7.97 5.43
CA GLU A 44 15.43 6.86 4.56
C GLU A 44 15.74 7.29 3.11
N VAL A 45 14.96 8.23 2.54
CA VAL A 45 15.04 8.55 1.10
C VAL A 45 15.11 10.03 0.74
N GLN A 46 15.19 10.95 1.72
CA GLN A 46 15.14 12.41 1.51
C GLN A 46 13.97 12.91 0.63
N SER A 47 12.89 12.14 0.53
CA SER A 47 11.69 12.47 -0.24
C SER A 47 10.44 12.35 0.62
N GLN A 48 9.38 13.07 0.25
CA GLN A 48 8.09 13.04 0.95
C GLN A 48 7.50 11.61 0.91
N ALA A 49 6.84 11.15 1.99
CA ALA A 49 6.29 9.80 2.14
C ALA A 49 5.47 9.29 0.92
N ILE A 50 4.84 10.20 0.18
CA ILE A 50 4.08 9.93 -1.04
C ILE A 50 4.95 9.33 -2.16
N SER A 51 6.18 9.83 -2.34
CA SER A 51 7.12 9.32 -3.34
C SER A 51 7.61 7.92 -2.98
N TYR A 52 7.79 7.63 -1.68
CA TYR A 52 8.15 6.31 -1.19
C TYR A 52 7.03 5.28 -1.40
N THR A 53 5.78 5.64 -1.02
CA THR A 53 4.61 4.77 -1.20
C THR A 53 4.26 4.51 -2.67
N THR A 54 4.77 5.33 -3.60
CA THR A 54 4.59 5.12 -5.05
C THR A 54 5.79 4.38 -5.67
N GLY A 55 7.01 4.70 -5.25
CA GLY A 55 8.24 4.14 -5.81
C GLY A 55 8.45 2.67 -5.46
N VAL A 56 8.15 2.26 -4.21
CA VAL A 56 8.31 0.87 -3.78
C VAL A 56 7.40 -0.10 -4.57
N PRO A 57 6.08 0.16 -4.73
CA PRO A 57 5.22 -0.63 -5.62
C PRO A 57 5.72 -0.73 -7.06
N ALA A 58 6.23 0.37 -7.62
CA ALA A 58 6.76 0.38 -8.99
C ALA A 58 8.00 -0.52 -9.13
N MET A 59 8.91 -0.47 -8.15
CA MET A 59 10.09 -1.34 -8.11
C MET A 59 9.71 -2.81 -7.98
N ILE A 60 8.78 -3.14 -7.06
CA ILE A 60 8.31 -4.52 -6.87
C ILE A 60 7.66 -5.05 -8.14
N GLY A 61 6.78 -4.28 -8.79
CA GLY A 61 6.16 -4.67 -10.05
C GLY A 61 7.20 -4.96 -11.13
N ALA A 62 8.21 -4.10 -11.27
CA ALA A 62 9.31 -4.33 -12.20
C ALA A 62 10.12 -5.59 -11.86
N LYS A 63 10.42 -5.82 -10.59
CA LYS A 63 11.11 -7.03 -10.10
C LYS A 63 10.34 -8.30 -10.47
N LEU A 64 9.04 -8.36 -10.16
CA LEU A 64 8.21 -9.53 -10.45
C LEU A 64 8.08 -9.81 -11.94
N MET A 65 8.08 -8.77 -12.78
CA MET A 65 8.12 -8.92 -14.23
C MET A 65 9.45 -9.47 -14.72
N LEU A 66 10.58 -8.96 -14.20
CA LEU A 66 11.93 -9.41 -14.58
C LEU A 66 12.23 -10.85 -14.11
N GLU A 67 11.69 -11.26 -12.97
CA GLU A 67 11.80 -12.63 -12.44
C GLU A 67 10.85 -13.61 -13.13
N GLY A 68 9.93 -13.12 -13.97
CA GLY A 68 8.94 -13.92 -14.69
C GLY A 68 7.76 -14.38 -13.84
N THR A 69 7.66 -13.96 -12.56
CA THR A 69 6.51 -14.22 -11.70
C THR A 69 5.26 -13.52 -12.21
N TRP A 70 5.39 -12.26 -12.59
CA TRP A 70 4.34 -11.50 -13.26
C TRP A 70 4.62 -11.48 -14.76
N THR A 71 4.05 -12.44 -15.48
CA THR A 71 4.26 -12.60 -16.92
C THR A 71 2.94 -12.84 -17.65
N GLY A 72 2.87 -12.44 -18.91
CA GLY A 72 1.69 -12.58 -19.75
C GLY A 72 1.86 -11.86 -21.08
N THR A 73 1.03 -12.21 -22.07
CA THR A 73 0.97 -11.48 -23.35
C THR A 73 -0.24 -10.56 -23.34
N GLY A 74 -0.02 -9.25 -23.42
CA GLY A 74 -1.09 -8.25 -23.41
C GLY A 74 -0.77 -7.08 -22.49
N VAL A 75 -1.81 -6.32 -22.17
CA VAL A 75 -1.77 -5.22 -21.19
C VAL A 75 -2.51 -5.69 -19.95
N PHE A 76 -1.88 -5.56 -18.80
CA PHE A 76 -2.40 -6.04 -17.53
C PHE A 76 -2.49 -4.89 -16.52
N ASN A 77 -3.55 -4.90 -15.73
CA ASN A 77 -3.61 -4.17 -14.48
C ASN A 77 -3.15 -5.07 -13.32
N ILE A 78 -2.81 -4.45 -12.19
CA ILE A 78 -2.24 -5.15 -11.02
C ILE A 78 -3.22 -6.19 -10.46
N GLU A 79 -4.52 -5.89 -10.42
CA GLU A 79 -5.55 -6.80 -9.91
C GLU A 79 -5.75 -8.07 -10.74
N GLN A 80 -5.16 -8.12 -11.95
CA GLN A 80 -5.22 -9.29 -12.83
C GLN A 80 -4.06 -10.26 -12.58
N MET A 81 -3.06 -9.86 -11.79
CA MET A 81 -1.88 -10.66 -11.47
C MET A 81 -2.02 -11.30 -10.09
N ASP A 82 -1.26 -12.38 -9.83
CA ASP A 82 -1.21 -13.01 -8.51
C ASP A 82 -0.69 -12.00 -7.46
N PRO A 83 -1.50 -11.61 -6.46
CA PRO A 83 -1.12 -10.61 -5.48
C PRO A 83 -0.13 -11.12 -4.42
N ASP A 84 -0.06 -12.44 -4.18
CA ASP A 84 0.71 -13.02 -3.08
C ASP A 84 2.20 -12.61 -3.09
N PRO A 85 2.96 -12.74 -4.20
CA PRO A 85 4.37 -12.35 -4.24
C PRO A 85 4.57 -10.83 -4.07
N PHE A 86 3.62 -10.02 -4.56
CA PHE A 86 3.67 -8.57 -4.42
C PHE A 86 3.43 -8.13 -2.98
N MET A 87 2.43 -8.73 -2.33
CA MET A 87 2.10 -8.46 -0.93
C MET A 87 3.23 -8.91 0.00
N HIS A 88 3.91 -10.02 -0.31
CA HIS A 88 5.10 -10.43 0.44
C HIS A 88 6.23 -9.39 0.31
N ALA A 89 6.53 -8.97 -0.92
CA ALA A 89 7.58 -7.99 -1.19
C ALA A 89 7.30 -6.61 -0.57
N LEU A 90 6.04 -6.18 -0.45
CA LEU A 90 5.67 -4.95 0.26
C LEU A 90 6.16 -4.96 1.72
N ASN A 91 6.01 -6.11 2.41
CA ASN A 91 6.50 -6.26 3.78
C ASN A 91 8.03 -6.23 3.85
N GLU A 92 8.72 -6.80 2.86
CA GLU A 92 10.18 -6.85 2.79
C GLU A 92 10.80 -5.48 2.48
N TYR A 93 10.21 -4.72 1.54
CA TYR A 93 10.76 -3.46 1.04
C TYR A 93 10.18 -2.20 1.71
N GLY A 94 9.69 -2.34 2.94
CA GLY A 94 9.44 -1.19 3.83
C GLY A 94 8.03 -0.58 3.77
N LEU A 95 7.06 -1.27 3.16
CA LEU A 95 5.63 -0.94 3.16
C LEU A 95 4.78 -2.06 3.79
N PRO A 96 4.98 -2.39 5.08
CA PRO A 96 4.22 -3.43 5.72
C PRO A 96 2.73 -3.10 5.75
N TRP A 97 1.88 -4.05 5.37
CA TRP A 97 0.43 -3.88 5.33
C TRP A 97 -0.25 -4.67 6.44
N THR A 98 -1.44 -4.24 6.82
CA THR A 98 -2.26 -4.85 7.86
C THR A 98 -3.66 -5.07 7.34
N ILE A 99 -4.27 -6.19 7.72
CA ILE A 99 -5.67 -6.48 7.47
C ILE A 99 -6.39 -6.59 8.81
N ILE A 100 -7.51 -5.88 8.93
CA ILE A 100 -8.44 -6.03 10.06
C ILE A 100 -9.85 -6.32 9.54
N GLU A 101 -10.59 -7.17 10.23
CA GLU A 101 -12.03 -7.34 10.03
C GLU A 101 -12.75 -6.22 10.78
N LEU A 102 -13.69 -5.57 10.11
CA LEU A 102 -14.52 -4.51 10.68
C LEU A 102 -15.92 -5.04 10.90
N ASP A 103 -16.40 -4.94 12.13
CA ASP A 103 -17.77 -5.35 12.48
C ASP A 103 -18.81 -4.43 11.80
N GLN A 104 -18.50 -3.13 11.71
CA GLN A 104 -19.29 -2.11 11.03
C GLN A 104 -18.36 -1.01 10.48
N PHE A 105 -18.52 -0.65 9.21
CA PHE A 105 -17.85 0.53 8.64
C PHE A 105 -18.93 1.54 8.25
N ASP A 106 -19.00 2.63 9.00
CA ASP A 106 -19.91 3.74 8.73
C ASP A 106 -19.11 5.03 8.52
N LEU A 107 -19.16 5.57 7.29
CA LEU A 107 -18.53 6.84 6.92
C LEU A 107 -19.41 8.05 7.24
N SER A 108 -20.60 7.86 7.80
CA SER A 108 -21.57 8.94 8.00
C SER A 108 -21.23 9.91 9.14
N HIS A 109 -20.14 9.70 9.88
CA HIS A 109 -19.81 10.46 11.10
C HIS A 109 -18.42 11.12 11.10
N SER A 110 -17.78 11.27 9.93
CA SER A 110 -16.53 12.05 9.78
C SER A 110 -16.78 13.49 9.38
#